data_AF-A0A5A7RUU2-F1
#
_entry.id   AF-A0A5A7RUU2-F1
#
_cell.length_a   1.000
_cell.length_b   1.000
_cell.length_c   1.000
_cell.angle_alpha   90.00
_cell.angle_beta   90.00
_cell.angle_gamma   90.00
#
_symmetry.space_group_name_H-M   'P 1'
#
loop_
_entity.id
_entity.type
_entity.pdbx_description
1 polymer ?
#
loop_
_entity_poly.entity_id
_entity_poly.type
_entity_poly.pdbx_seq_one_letter_code
_entity_poly.pdbx_strand_id
1 'polypeptide(L)'
;MEKVNVTCPNCGKDFEVDVNATRGKCPHCKISLIFENVEEKHAENKPKPEVGKQRRRKGVLEEKVNISYIERFVDSLSGEFSPSPSKISDIAVIDLIEEESGETDIEKKVDKILKTRG
;
A
#
# COMPACT_ATOMS: atom_id res chain seq x y z
N MET A 1 25.06 -5.72 -16.93
CA MET A 1 23.93 -5.91 -16.00
C MET A 1 22.86 -4.97 -16.48
N GLU A 2 21.72 -5.51 -16.91
CA GLU A 2 20.58 -4.68 -17.33
C GLU A 2 19.93 -4.07 -16.10
N LYS A 3 19.65 -2.77 -16.16
CA LYS A 3 19.05 -1.99 -15.09
C LYS A 3 17.71 -1.45 -15.54
N VAL A 4 16.75 -1.42 -14.63
CA VAL A 4 15.40 -0.87 -14.84
C VAL A 4 15.13 0.25 -13.86
N ASN A 5 14.44 1.28 -14.33
CA ASN A 5 13.98 2.38 -13.50
C ASN A 5 12.67 1.99 -12.82
N VAL A 6 12.64 2.10 -11.50
CA VAL A 6 11.47 1.81 -10.68
C VAL A 6 11.19 2.98 -9.74
N THR A 7 9.91 3.29 -9.55
CA THR A 7 9.47 4.35 -8.63
C THR A 7 9.23 3.76 -7.25
N CYS A 8 9.81 4.37 -6.21
CA CYS A 8 9.55 3.95 -4.84
C CYS A 8 8.12 4.35 -4.40
N PRO A 9 7.27 3.42 -3.94
CA PRO A 9 5.92 3.74 -3.49
C PRO A 9 5.87 4.58 -2.20
N ASN A 10 6.95 4.60 -1.42
CA ASN A 10 7.01 5.33 -0.15
C ASN A 10 7.46 6.79 -0.32
N CYS A 11 8.42 7.06 -1.22
CA CYS A 11 8.97 8.41 -1.37
C CYS A 11 8.75 9.03 -2.76
N GLY A 12 8.13 8.30 -3.70
CA GLY A 12 7.83 8.78 -5.05
C GLY A 12 9.05 9.11 -5.90
N LYS A 13 10.24 8.66 -5.50
CA LYS A 13 11.49 8.90 -6.26
C LYS A 13 11.82 7.68 -7.11
N ASP A 14 12.30 7.95 -8.30
CA ASP A 14 12.78 6.95 -9.24
C ASP A 14 14.22 6.57 -8.95
N PHE A 15 14.54 5.28 -9.11
CA PHE A 15 15.88 4.76 -8.94
C PHE A 15 16.10 3.52 -9.82
N GLU A 16 17.37 3.24 -10.10
CA GLU A 16 17.78 2.08 -10.87
C GLU A 16 17.90 0.83 -9.98
N VAL A 17 17.36 -0.28 -10.46
CA VAL A 17 17.56 -1.62 -9.88
C VAL A 17 17.93 -2.62 -10.96
N ASP A 18 18.68 -3.65 -10.58
CA ASP A 18 18.98 -4.75 -11.50
C ASP A 18 17.70 -5.54 -11.82
N VAL A 19 17.53 -5.92 -13.09
CA VAL A 19 16.34 -6.68 -13.56
C VAL A 19 16.12 -7.97 -12.76
N ASN A 20 17.21 -8.59 -12.31
CA ASN A 20 17.17 -9.85 -11.56
C ASN A 20 17.06 -9.67 -10.04
N ALA A 21 17.01 -8.43 -9.54
CA ALA A 21 16.90 -8.18 -8.11
C ALA A 21 15.46 -8.44 -7.64
N THR A 22 15.26 -9.47 -6.82
CA THR A 22 13.94 -9.76 -6.23
C THR A 22 13.65 -8.92 -4.98
N ARG A 23 14.70 -8.37 -4.34
CA ARG A 23 14.62 -7.58 -3.12
C ARG A 23 15.67 -6.49 -3.14
N GLY A 24 15.35 -5.34 -2.56
CA GLY A 24 16.30 -4.23 -2.42
C GLY A 24 15.83 -3.20 -1.40
N LYS A 25 16.62 -2.15 -1.24
CA LYS A 25 16.22 -0.98 -0.44
C LYS A 25 16.17 0.25 -1.32
N CYS A 26 15.19 1.10 -1.10
CA CYS A 26 15.18 2.40 -1.77
C CYS A 26 16.40 3.23 -1.31
N PRO A 27 17.20 3.81 -2.22
CA PRO A 27 18.35 4.64 -1.85
C PRO A 27 17.97 5.94 -1.12
N HIS A 28 16.72 6.38 -1.25
CA HIS A 28 16.25 7.65 -0.68
C HIS A 28 15.63 7.49 0.72
N CYS A 29 14.68 6.56 0.87
CA CYS A 29 13.94 6.39 2.13
C CYS A 29 14.34 5.11 2.90
N LYS A 30 15.28 4.31 2.36
CA LYS A 30 15.82 3.08 2.97
C LYS A 30 14.80 1.99 3.28
N ILE A 31 13.56 2.14 2.79
CA ILE A 31 12.52 1.11 2.94
C ILE A 31 12.90 -0.13 2.14
N SER A 32 12.61 -1.30 2.71
CA SER A 32 12.78 -2.58 2.02
C SER A 32 11.67 -2.75 0.97
N LEU A 33 12.06 -3.08 -0.24
CA LEU A 33 11.19 -3.29 -1.39
C LEU A 33 11.37 -4.71 -1.91
N ILE A 34 10.28 -5.28 -2.40
CA ILE A 34 10.23 -6.57 -3.08
C ILE A 34 9.83 -6.27 -4.52
N PHE A 35 10.62 -6.74 -5.48
CA PHE A 35 10.36 -6.55 -6.90
C PHE A 35 9.85 -7.88 -7.46
N GLU A 36 8.70 -7.85 -8.12
CA GLU A 36 8.17 -9.00 -8.86
C GLU A 36 8.43 -8.81 -10.35
N ASN A 37 9.04 -9.80 -10.99
CA ASN A 37 9.15 -9.82 -12.45
C ASN A 37 7.82 -10.30 -13.04
N VAL A 38 7.09 -9.39 -13.68
CA VAL A 38 5.74 -9.67 -14.21
C VAL A 38 5.81 -10.45 -15.54
N GLU A 39 6.98 -10.51 -16.19
CA GLU A 39 7.14 -11.20 -17.47
C GLU A 39 7.01 -12.73 -17.35
N GLU A 40 7.40 -13.31 -16.20
CA GLU A 40 7.32 -14.76 -15.99
C GLU A 40 5.89 -15.26 -15.71
N LYS A 41 5.01 -14.40 -15.18
CA LYS A 41 3.64 -14.79 -14.83
C LYS A 41 2.70 -14.93 -16.03
N HIS A 42 3.09 -14.43 -17.21
CA HIS A 42 2.34 -14.65 -18.45
C HIS A 42 2.74 -15.95 -19.18
N ALA A 43 3.79 -16.66 -18.73
CA ALA A 43 4.18 -17.96 -19.28
C ALA A 43 3.58 -19.18 -18.53
N GLU A 44 3.04 -18.98 -17.32
CA GLU A 44 2.46 -20.07 -16.50
C GLU A 44 1.01 -20.44 -16.86
N ASN A 45 0.39 -19.75 -17.83
CA ASN A 45 -0.79 -20.26 -18.53
C ASN A 45 -0.43 -21.28 -19.63
N LYS A 46 0.71 -21.99 -19.51
CA LYS A 46 0.93 -23.27 -20.18
C LYS A 46 0.53 -24.40 -19.24
N PRO A 47 -0.46 -25.24 -19.59
CA PRO A 47 -0.77 -26.42 -18.79
C PRO A 47 0.47 -27.32 -18.73
N LYS A 48 0.94 -27.63 -17.50
CA LYS A 48 1.97 -28.64 -17.26
C LYS A 48 1.52 -29.98 -17.85
N PRO A 49 2.37 -30.72 -18.58
CA PRO A 49 2.09 -32.12 -18.87
C PRO A 49 2.37 -32.91 -17.59
N GLU A 50 1.33 -33.12 -16.78
CA GLU A 50 1.42 -34.09 -15.69
C GLU A 50 1.54 -35.50 -16.28
N VAL A 51 2.70 -36.11 -16.03
CA VAL A 51 2.96 -37.50 -16.36
C VAL A 51 2.15 -38.38 -15.41
N GLY A 52 1.13 -39.04 -15.99
CA GLY A 52 0.69 -40.35 -15.55
C GLY A 52 -0.42 -40.39 -14.50
N LYS A 53 -1.67 -40.51 -14.96
CA LYS A 53 -2.50 -41.73 -14.86
C LYS A 53 -4.00 -41.39 -14.98
N GLN A 54 -4.69 -42.24 -15.74
CA GLN A 54 -6.15 -42.47 -15.78
C GLN A 54 -7.03 -41.48 -16.58
N ARG A 55 -7.32 -41.95 -17.79
CA ARG A 55 -8.46 -41.63 -18.66
C ARG A 55 -9.76 -41.39 -17.87
N ARG A 56 -10.15 -40.13 -17.70
CA ARG A 56 -11.56 -39.71 -17.69
C ARG A 56 -11.68 -38.50 -18.61
N ARG A 57 -12.43 -38.65 -19.70
CA ARG A 57 -12.76 -37.55 -20.62
C ARG A 57 -13.55 -36.51 -19.82
N LYS A 58 -12.87 -35.49 -19.28
CA LYS A 58 -13.53 -34.32 -18.71
C LYS A 58 -14.02 -33.49 -19.89
N GLY A 59 -15.30 -33.62 -20.21
CA GLY A 59 -15.95 -32.73 -21.17
C GLY A 59 -15.75 -31.31 -20.69
N VAL A 60 -15.25 -30.45 -21.58
CA VAL A 60 -15.22 -29.01 -21.37
C VAL A 60 -16.67 -28.56 -21.28
N LEU A 61 -17.13 -28.25 -20.07
CA LEU A 61 -18.42 -27.58 -19.89
C LEU A 61 -18.16 -26.10 -20.16
N GLU A 62 -18.50 -25.65 -21.36
CA GLU A 62 -18.56 -24.22 -21.67
C GLU A 62 -19.71 -23.61 -20.88
N GLU A 63 -19.39 -22.99 -19.74
CA GLU A 63 -20.36 -22.24 -18.96
C GLU A 63 -20.71 -20.96 -19.71
N LYS A 64 -21.94 -20.87 -20.21
CA LYS A 64 -22.42 -19.69 -20.93
C LYS A 64 -22.63 -18.56 -19.92
N VAL A 65 -21.71 -17.61 -19.91
CA VAL A 65 -21.82 -16.39 -19.12
C VAL A 65 -22.98 -15.55 -19.67
N ASN A 66 -23.96 -15.23 -18.83
CA ASN A 66 -25.10 -14.42 -19.23
C ASN A 66 -24.76 -12.93 -19.14
N ILE A 67 -24.30 -12.37 -20.25
CA ILE A 67 -23.88 -10.97 -20.37
C ILE A 67 -25.02 -10.01 -19.96
N SER A 68 -26.27 -10.35 -20.29
CA SER A 68 -27.43 -9.50 -19.98
C SER A 68 -27.70 -9.35 -18.46
N TYR A 69 -27.29 -10.33 -17.65
CA TYR A 69 -27.38 -10.25 -16.19
C TYR A 69 -26.35 -9.27 -15.62
N ILE A 70 -25.14 -9.27 -16.19
CA ILE A 70 -24.03 -8.42 -15.77
C ILE A 70 -24.35 -6.95 -16.09
N GLU A 71 -24.86 -6.67 -17.29
CA GLU A 71 -25.24 -5.31 -17.70
C GLU A 71 -26.29 -4.71 -16.74
N ARG A 72 -27.35 -5.45 -16.42
CA ARG A 72 -28.36 -5.00 -15.45
C ARG A 72 -27.78 -4.75 -14.06
N PHE A 73 -26.79 -5.54 -13.65
CA PHE A 73 -26.14 -5.37 -12.36
C PHE A 73 -25.28 -4.09 -12.33
N VAL A 74 -24.51 -3.82 -13.38
CA VAL A 74 -23.71 -2.59 -13.52
C VAL A 74 -24.62 -1.35 -13.56
N ASP A 75 -25.72 -1.42 -14.30
CA ASP A 75 -26.70 -0.33 -14.35
C ASP A 75 -27.35 -0.08 -12.99
N SER A 76 -27.61 -1.15 -12.21
CA SER A 76 -28.15 -1.03 -10.84
C SER A 76 -27.15 -0.40 -9.86
N LEU A 77 -25.84 -0.62 -10.05
CA LEU A 77 -24.79 0.00 -9.23
C LEU A 77 -24.49 1.45 -9.62
N SER A 78 -24.89 1.87 -10.82
CA SER A 78 -24.66 3.22 -11.35
C SER A 78 -25.69 4.25 -10.86
N GLY A 79 -26.59 3.85 -9.96
CA GLY A 79 -27.54 4.73 -9.27
C GLY A 79 -26.86 5.68 -8.28
N GLU A 80 -26.70 6.94 -8.69
CA GLU A 80 -26.55 8.16 -7.90
C GLU A 80 -25.39 8.24 -6.90
N PHE A 81 -24.15 8.16 -7.39
CA PHE A 81 -23.08 8.98 -6.81
C PHE A 81 -23.26 10.43 -7.28
N SER A 82 -24.17 11.16 -6.63
CA SER A 82 -24.05 12.62 -6.65
C SER A 82 -22.87 12.98 -5.74
N PRO A 83 -21.82 13.64 -6.23
CA PRO A 83 -20.87 14.28 -5.33
C PRO A 83 -21.64 15.41 -4.67
N SER A 84 -22.19 15.16 -3.48
CA SER A 84 -22.62 16.26 -2.64
C SER A 84 -21.39 17.15 -2.45
N PRO A 85 -21.48 18.47 -2.71
CA PRO A 85 -20.40 19.36 -2.31
C PRO A 85 -20.43 19.33 -0.79
N SER A 86 -19.56 18.49 -0.21
CA SER A 86 -19.15 18.65 1.17
C SER A 86 -18.57 20.05 1.21
N LYS A 87 -19.34 21.01 1.74
CA LYS A 87 -18.79 22.28 2.20
C LYS A 87 -17.74 21.87 3.22
N ILE A 88 -16.48 21.81 2.77
CA ILE A 88 -15.34 21.77 3.66
C ILE A 88 -15.37 23.15 4.33
N SER A 89 -16.14 23.26 5.40
CA SER A 89 -15.85 24.24 6.43
C SER A 89 -14.46 23.86 6.93
N ASP A 90 -13.51 24.76 6.77
CA ASP A 90 -12.16 24.64 7.32
C ASP A 90 -12.27 24.33 8.82
N ILE A 91 -12.18 23.05 9.20
CA ILE A 91 -12.09 22.65 10.61
C ILE A 91 -10.60 22.74 10.95
N ALA A 92 -10.19 23.89 11.50
CA ALA A 92 -8.95 23.98 12.24
C ALA A 92 -9.14 23.21 13.56
N VAL A 93 -8.71 21.96 13.61
CA VAL A 93 -8.52 21.24 14.87
C VAL A 93 -7.21 21.75 15.45
N ILE A 94 -7.30 22.73 16.35
CA ILE A 94 -6.20 23.01 17.27
C ILE A 94 -6.35 21.99 18.38
N ASP A 95 -5.54 20.93 18.34
CA ASP A 95 -5.31 20.13 19.55
C ASP A 95 -4.71 21.10 20.58
N LEU A 96 -5.54 21.50 21.54
CA LEU A 96 -5.05 22.12 22.77
C LEU A 96 -4.24 21.02 23.46
N ILE A 97 -2.93 21.03 23.24
CA ILE A 97 -2.00 20.31 24.10
C ILE A 97 -2.18 20.97 25.46
N GLU A 98 -2.90 20.31 26.36
CA GLU A 98 -2.87 20.65 27.77
C GLU A 98 -1.42 20.49 28.20
N GLU A 99 -0.73 21.61 28.43
CA GLU A 99 0.56 21.59 29.09
C GLU A 99 0.33 21.02 30.49
N GLU A 100 0.57 19.71 30.66
CA GLU A 100 0.79 19.13 31.97
C GLU A 100 1.99 19.85 32.59
N SER A 101 1.70 20.95 33.28
CA SER A 101 2.61 21.69 34.14
C SER A 101 2.87 20.87 35.41
N GLY A 102 3.43 19.68 35.21
CA GLY A 102 4.15 18.97 36.26
C GLY A 102 5.57 19.52 36.31
N GLU A 103 5.94 20.15 37.43
CA GLU A 103 7.30 20.66 37.62
C GLU A 103 8.33 19.60 37.24
N THR A 104 9.11 19.88 36.21
CA THR A 104 10.16 18.96 35.78
C THR A 104 11.20 18.85 36.89
N ASP A 105 11.89 17.71 37.01
CA ASP A 105 12.94 17.51 38.02
C ASP A 105 14.06 18.57 37.96
N ILE A 106 14.15 19.30 36.84
CA ILE A 106 15.05 20.42 36.62
C ILE A 106 14.62 21.62 37.48
N GLU A 107 13.34 21.96 37.52
CA GLU A 107 12.81 23.09 38.31
C GLU A 107 13.05 22.88 39.81
N LYS A 108 12.82 21.66 40.30
CA LYS A 108 13.13 21.29 41.70
C LYS A 108 14.62 21.42 42.03
N LYS A 109 15.50 21.12 41.07
CA LYS A 109 16.96 21.29 41.25
C LYS A 109 17.35 22.75 41.26
N VAL A 110 16.78 23.57 40.38
CA VAL A 110 17.04 25.02 40.34
C VAL A 110 16.58 25.68 41.63
N ASP A 111 15.38 25.35 42.12
CA ASP A 111 14.85 25.92 43.36
C ASP A 111 15.68 25.53 44.60
N LYS A 112 16.19 24.29 44.65
CA LYS A 112 17.17 23.87 45.67
C LYS A 112 18.45 24.70 45.62
N ILE A 113 19.00 24.94 44.44
CA ILE A 113 20.25 25.72 44.28
C ILE A 113 20.04 27.16 44.74
N LEU A 114 18.91 27.78 44.37
CA LEU A 114 18.57 29.14 44.78
C LEU A 114 18.42 29.24 46.30
N LYS A 115 17.74 28.29 46.94
CA LYS A 115 17.59 28.24 48.40
C LYS A 115 18.89 28.02 49.17
N THR A 116 19.89 27.37 48.56
CA THR A 116 21.21 27.17 49.18
C THR A 116 22.17 28.35 49.02
N ARG A 117 21.82 29.35 48.21
CA ARG A 117 22.67 30.53 47.92
C ARG A 117 22.16 31.84 48.54
N GLY A 118 20.95 31.85 49.11
CA GLY A 118 20.44 32.93 49.98
C GLY A 118 20.65 32.56 51.44
#